data_AF-A0A4Y2IBM3-F1
#
_entry.id   AF-A0A4Y2IBM3-F1
#
_cell.length_a   1.000
_cell.length_b   1.000
_cell.length_c   1.000
_cell.angle_alpha   90.00
_cell.angle_beta   90.00
_cell.angle_gamma   90.00
#
_symmetry.space_group_name_H-M   'P 1'
#
loop_
_entity.id
_entity.type
_entity.pdbx_description
1 polymer ?
#
loop_
_entity_poly.entity_id
_entity_poly.type
_entity_poly.pdbx_seq_one_letter_code
_entity_poly.pdbx_strand_id
1 'polypeptide(L)'
;MYLYLCTCAHDSLVVNIVLQLIVGLFVEAPYILLSTSISVDLGTHSIMRRGHRGLATVAAIIEGTGAVGATVGPIIIVELADKRKWVNTLIVMIGMEVLAALCLARIAYRDYQAATLRMSLGDYWFKGVRDNFQHE
;
A
#
# COMPACT_ATOMS: atom_id res chain seq x y z
N MET A 1 -11.74 -4.26 -10.72
CA MET A 1 -11.87 -4.28 -12.20
C MET A 1 -12.65 -5.48 -12.77
N TYR A 2 -12.47 -6.73 -12.30
CA TYR A 2 -13.22 -7.91 -12.81
C TYR A 2 -14.75 -7.80 -12.71
N LEU A 3 -15.24 -7.11 -11.67
CA LEU A 3 -16.67 -6.81 -11.52
C LEU A 3 -17.19 -5.83 -12.59
N TYR A 4 -16.35 -4.94 -13.11
CA TYR A 4 -16.70 -3.99 -14.18
C TYR A 4 -17.01 -4.73 -15.50
N LEU A 5 -16.27 -5.82 -15.78
CA LEU A 5 -16.55 -6.71 -16.90
C LEU A 5 -17.87 -7.49 -16.73
N CYS A 6 -18.23 -7.89 -15.49
CA CYS A 6 -19.51 -8.53 -15.20
C CYS A 6 -20.69 -7.54 -15.17
N THR A 7 -20.49 -6.29 -14.75
CA THR A 7 -21.54 -5.26 -14.70
C THR A 7 -21.76 -4.56 -16.04
N CYS A 8 -20.89 -4.72 -17.05
CA CYS A 8 -21.23 -4.37 -18.43
C CYS A 8 -22.45 -5.14 -18.97
N ALA A 9 -22.94 -6.17 -18.27
CA ALA A 9 -24.21 -6.84 -18.54
C ALA A 9 -25.43 -6.20 -17.81
N HIS A 10 -25.21 -5.22 -16.92
CA HIS A 10 -26.26 -4.51 -16.17
C HIS A 10 -26.09 -2.99 -16.41
N ASP A 11 -26.97 -2.40 -17.22
CA ASP A 11 -26.97 -1.00 -17.71
C ASP A 11 -26.96 0.12 -16.64
N SER A 12 -26.85 -0.18 -15.35
CA SER A 12 -26.93 0.81 -14.28
C SER A 12 -25.57 1.46 -14.00
N LEU A 13 -25.32 2.61 -14.62
CA LEU A 13 -24.16 3.49 -14.41
C LEU A 13 -23.90 3.79 -12.92
N VAL A 14 -24.96 3.91 -12.11
CA VAL A 14 -24.88 4.15 -10.66
C VAL A 14 -24.16 3.02 -9.91
N VAL A 15 -24.47 1.76 -10.22
CA VAL A 15 -23.83 0.60 -9.58
C VAL A 15 -22.35 0.59 -9.90
N ASN A 16 -21.98 0.95 -11.13
CA ASN A 16 -20.58 0.95 -11.55
C ASN A 16 -19.75 2.04 -10.85
N ILE A 17 -20.33 3.25 -10.70
CA ILE A 17 -19.70 4.34 -9.93
C ILE A 17 -19.53 3.95 -8.47
N VAL A 18 -20.57 3.40 -7.83
CA VAL A 18 -20.50 3.00 -6.42
C VAL A 18 -19.46 1.91 -6.20
N LEU A 19 -19.38 0.94 -7.11
CA LEU A 19 -18.38 -0.12 -7.03
C LEU A 19 -16.95 0.43 -7.22
N GLN A 20 -16.76 1.35 -8.17
CA GLN A 20 -15.47 2.03 -8.37
C GLN A 20 -15.08 2.87 -7.15
N LEU A 21 -16.04 3.51 -6.48
CA LEU A 21 -15.81 4.24 -5.24
C LEU A 21 -15.36 3.29 -4.11
N ILE A 22 -16.05 2.17 -3.91
CA ILE A 22 -15.70 1.21 -2.86
C ILE A 22 -14.32 0.60 -3.13
N VAL A 23 -14.04 0.20 -4.36
CA VAL A 23 -12.74 -0.36 -4.75
C VAL A 23 -11.64 0.70 -4.65
N GLY A 24 -11.89 1.92 -5.13
CA GLY A 24 -10.94 3.03 -5.03
C GLY A 24 -10.59 3.36 -3.58
N LEU A 25 -11.60 3.45 -2.70
CA LEU A 25 -11.38 3.66 -1.27
C LEU A 25 -10.59 2.51 -0.63
N PHE A 26 -10.90 1.25 -0.93
CA PHE A 26 -10.22 0.11 -0.33
C PHE A 26 -8.79 -0.11 -0.85
N VAL A 27 -8.46 0.36 -2.06
CA VAL A 27 -7.12 0.20 -2.66
C VAL A 27 -6.24 1.43 -2.41
N GLU A 28 -6.78 2.65 -2.50
CA GLU A 28 -6.02 3.87 -2.17
C GLU A 28 -5.82 4.08 -0.68
N ALA A 29 -6.79 3.73 0.17
CA ALA A 29 -6.63 3.90 1.62
C ALA A 29 -5.39 3.19 2.20
N PRO A 30 -5.11 1.91 1.91
CA PRO A 30 -3.89 1.25 2.40
C PRO A 30 -2.61 1.83 1.78
N TYR A 31 -2.65 2.33 0.53
CA TYR A 31 -1.50 2.98 -0.10
C TYR A 31 -1.15 4.32 0.59
N ILE A 32 -2.16 5.14 0.86
CA ILE A 32 -2.03 6.42 1.58
C ILE A 32 -1.59 6.14 3.03
N LEU A 33 -2.14 5.12 3.67
CA LEU A 33 -1.74 4.74 5.03
C LEU A 33 -0.31 4.23 5.10
N LEU A 34 0.17 3.48 4.10
CA LEU A 34 1.56 2.99 4.05
C LEU A 34 2.56 4.14 3.93
N SER A 35 2.34 5.08 3.02
CA SER A 35 3.23 6.24 2.85
C SER A 35 3.21 7.15 4.08
N THR A 36 2.04 7.29 4.70
CA THR A 36 1.87 8.05 5.95
C THR A 36 2.52 7.33 7.14
N SER A 37 2.36 6.02 7.26
CA SER A 37 2.92 5.24 8.37
C SER A 37 4.44 5.22 8.29
N ILE A 38 5.04 5.06 7.11
CA ILE A 38 6.50 5.16 6.92
C ILE A 38 7.00 6.55 7.34
N SER A 39 6.27 7.61 6.98
CA SER A 39 6.64 8.97 7.36
C SER A 39 6.59 9.20 8.88
N VAL A 40 5.56 8.63 9.54
CA VAL A 40 5.38 8.71 11.00
C VAL A 40 6.40 7.84 11.75
N ASP A 41 6.64 6.62 11.30
CA ASP A 41 7.55 5.67 11.96
C ASP A 41 8.99 6.20 11.94
N LEU A 42 9.41 6.84 10.84
CA LEU A 42 10.70 7.53 10.77
C LEU A 42 10.70 8.91 11.47
N GLY A 43 9.55 9.56 11.62
CA GLY A 43 9.40 10.86 12.29
C GLY A 43 9.51 10.81 13.82
N THR A 44 9.28 9.65 14.44
CA THR A 44 9.25 9.49 15.91
C THR A 44 10.58 9.06 16.55
N HIS A 45 11.63 8.80 15.77
CA HIS A 45 12.97 8.54 16.31
C HIS A 45 13.68 9.85 16.74
N SER A 46 13.80 10.04 18.05
CA SER A 46 14.34 11.25 18.71
C SER A 46 15.80 11.60 18.39
N ILE A 47 16.55 10.72 17.71
CA ILE A 47 17.96 10.93 17.35
C ILE A 47 18.13 11.82 16.11
N MET A 48 17.07 12.05 15.31
CA MET A 48 17.22 12.62 13.96
C MET A 48 16.71 14.06 13.79
N ARG A 49 16.70 14.90 14.84
CA ARG A 49 16.39 16.35 14.68
C ARG A 49 17.36 17.08 13.73
N ARG A 50 18.55 16.51 13.47
CA ARG A 50 19.50 16.94 12.42
C ARG A 50 19.41 16.19 11.08
N GLY A 51 18.54 15.17 10.95
CA GLY A 51 18.47 14.27 9.80
C GLY A 51 17.12 14.21 9.06
N HIS A 52 16.36 15.32 9.05
CA HIS A 52 15.21 15.55 8.16
C HIS A 52 15.48 15.20 6.68
N ARG A 53 16.75 15.18 6.26
CA ARG A 53 17.18 14.75 4.92
C ARG A 53 16.83 13.28 4.65
N GLY A 54 16.97 12.37 5.62
CA GLY A 54 16.68 10.94 5.40
C GLY A 54 15.19 10.68 5.16
N LEU A 55 14.33 11.28 5.99
CA LEU A 55 12.88 11.23 5.82
C LEU A 55 12.45 11.86 4.49
N ALA A 56 12.97 13.05 4.17
CA ALA A 56 12.69 13.73 2.91
C ALA A 56 13.15 12.92 1.69
N THR A 57 14.28 12.23 1.77
CA THR A 57 14.75 11.36 0.69
C THR A 57 13.87 10.12 0.50
N VAL A 58 13.43 9.46 1.58
CA VAL A 58 12.53 8.29 1.46
C VAL A 58 11.16 8.70 0.91
N ALA A 59 10.58 9.80 1.39
CA ALA A 59 9.35 10.36 0.85
C ALA A 59 9.50 10.73 -0.63
N ALA A 60 10.61 11.39 -1.01
CA ALA A 60 10.90 11.74 -2.40
C ALA A 60 11.11 10.52 -3.31
N ILE A 61 11.60 9.39 -2.79
CA ILE A 61 11.70 8.14 -3.56
C ILE A 61 10.31 7.55 -3.79
N ILE A 62 9.45 7.51 -2.77
CA ILE A 62 8.08 7.00 -2.89
C ILE A 62 7.27 7.87 -3.87
N GLU A 63 7.30 9.19 -3.69
CA GLU A 63 6.63 10.13 -4.61
C GLU A 63 7.24 10.08 -6.02
N GLY A 64 8.57 9.99 -6.13
CA GLY A 64 9.28 9.90 -7.40
C GLY A 64 8.92 8.63 -8.19
N THR A 65 8.81 7.49 -7.51
CA THR A 65 8.35 6.24 -8.14
C THR A 65 6.88 6.28 -8.54
N GLY A 66 6.03 6.95 -7.75
CA GLY A 66 4.63 7.22 -8.11
C GLY A 66 4.49 8.06 -9.39
N ALA A 67 5.29 9.11 -9.54
CA ALA A 67 5.29 9.97 -10.73
C ALA A 67 5.76 9.21 -12.00
N VAL A 68 6.76 8.32 -11.86
CA VAL A 68 7.21 7.46 -12.97
C VAL A 68 6.08 6.50 -13.38
N GLY A 69 5.39 5.87 -12.42
CA GLY A 69 4.24 5.00 -12.71
C GLY A 69 3.09 5.75 -13.39
N ALA A 70 2.79 6.97 -12.95
CA ALA A 70 1.75 7.81 -13.55
C ALA A 70 2.07 8.24 -14.99
N THR A 71 3.35 8.33 -15.34
CA THR A 71 3.80 8.69 -16.70
C THR A 71 3.89 7.47 -17.61
N VAL A 72 4.46 6.36 -17.10
CA VAL A 72 4.69 5.14 -17.87
C VAL A 72 3.41 4.33 -18.07
N GLY A 73 2.51 4.33 -17.09
CA GLY A 73 1.24 3.61 -17.16
C GLY A 73 0.41 3.97 -18.40
N PRO A 74 0.07 5.25 -18.62
CA PRO A 74 -0.68 5.68 -19.80
C PRO A 74 0.01 5.31 -21.12
N ILE A 75 1.34 5.38 -21.21
CA ILE A 75 2.09 5.02 -22.42
C ILE A 75 1.86 3.55 -22.77
N ILE A 76 2.00 2.65 -21.79
CA ILE A 76 1.78 1.20 -21.99
C ILE A 76 0.32 0.91 -22.38
N ILE A 77 -0.62 1.60 -21.75
CA ILE A 77 -2.07 1.41 -21.97
C ILE A 77 -2.45 1.88 -23.37
N VAL A 78 -1.93 3.03 -23.82
CA VAL A 78 -2.20 3.61 -25.13
C VAL A 78 -1.69 2.70 -26.25
N GLU A 79 -0.48 2.16 -26.12
CA GLU A 79 0.08 1.19 -27.08
C GLU A 79 -0.73 -0.10 -27.16
N LEU A 80 -1.31 -0.55 -26.04
CA LEU A 80 -2.14 -1.77 -26.00
C LEU A 80 -3.59 -1.55 -26.46
N ALA A 81 -4.11 -0.31 -26.41
CA ALA A 81 -5.51 0.00 -26.65
C ALA A 81 -5.91 0.11 -28.15
N ASP A 82 -4.98 -0.10 -29.09
CA ASP A 82 -5.29 0.05 -30.51
C ASP A 82 -6.39 -0.91 -31.00
N LYS A 83 -7.14 -0.46 -32.02
CA LYS A 83 -8.58 -0.63 -32.37
C LYS A 83 -9.35 -1.94 -32.10
N ARG A 84 -8.78 -3.02 -31.56
CA ARG A 84 -9.48 -4.26 -31.15
C ARG A 84 -8.95 -4.93 -29.87
N LYS A 85 -8.03 -4.32 -29.13
CA LYS A 85 -7.32 -4.96 -27.99
C LYS A 85 -7.72 -4.49 -26.60
N TRP A 86 -8.84 -3.77 -26.45
CA TRP A 86 -9.34 -3.29 -25.15
C TRP A 86 -9.40 -4.35 -24.04
N VAL A 87 -9.84 -5.57 -24.38
CA VAL A 87 -9.87 -6.70 -23.42
C VAL A 87 -8.45 -7.08 -22.97
N ASN A 88 -7.47 -7.04 -23.86
CA ASN A 88 -6.08 -7.35 -23.55
C ASN A 88 -5.45 -6.29 -22.64
N THR A 89 -5.78 -5.01 -22.85
CA THR A 89 -5.41 -3.90 -21.97
C THR A 89 -5.98 -4.10 -20.56
N LEU A 90 -7.26 -4.49 -20.46
CA LEU A 90 -7.91 -4.77 -19.18
C LEU A 90 -7.25 -5.95 -18.45
N ILE A 91 -6.88 -7.02 -19.15
CA ILE A 91 -6.17 -8.16 -18.56
C ILE A 91 -4.80 -7.75 -18.00
N VAL A 92 -4.05 -6.93 -18.75
CA VAL A 92 -2.74 -6.43 -18.29
C VAL A 92 -2.89 -5.51 -17.07
N MET A 93 -3.91 -4.63 -17.05
CA MET A 93 -4.20 -3.79 -15.87
C MET A 93 -4.55 -4.64 -14.63
N ILE A 94 -5.42 -5.65 -14.79
CA ILE A 94 -5.79 -6.56 -13.71
C ILE A 94 -4.55 -7.34 -13.22
N GLY A 95 -3.71 -7.82 -14.13
CA GLY A 95 -2.48 -8.53 -13.79
C GLY A 95 -1.51 -7.67 -12.98
N MET A 96 -1.33 -6.41 -13.36
CA MET A 96 -0.47 -5.46 -12.64
C MET A 96 -1.04 -5.11 -11.26
N GLU A 97 -2.35 -4.94 -11.13
CA GLU A 97 -3.02 -4.67 -9.85
C GLU A 97 -2.91 -5.87 -8.89
N VAL A 98 -3.10 -7.09 -9.40
CA VAL A 98 -2.91 -8.32 -8.61
C VAL A 98 -1.45 -8.48 -8.18
N LEU A 99 -0.49 -8.20 -9.07
CA LEU A 99 0.92 -8.26 -8.74
C LEU A 99 1.29 -7.23 -7.66
N ALA A 100 0.78 -6.00 -7.77
CA ALA A 100 0.96 -4.97 -6.75
C ALA A 100 0.35 -5.40 -5.40
N ALA A 101 -0.87 -5.93 -5.41
CA ALA A 101 -1.54 -6.44 -4.23
C ALA A 101 -0.77 -7.60 -3.57
N LEU A 102 -0.17 -8.50 -4.35
CA LEU A 102 0.68 -9.58 -3.82
C LEU A 102 1.97 -9.04 -3.19
N CYS A 103 2.63 -8.07 -3.81
CA CYS A 103 3.82 -7.42 -3.25
C CYS A 103 3.48 -6.71 -1.93
N LEU A 104 2.38 -5.96 -1.88
CA LEU A 104 1.87 -5.30 -0.67
C LEU A 104 1.49 -6.32 0.40
N ALA A 105 0.82 -7.41 0.04
CA ALA A 105 0.43 -8.47 0.98
C ALA A 105 1.65 -9.13 1.64
N ARG A 106 2.76 -9.35 0.90
CA ARG A 106 4.00 -9.87 1.49
C ARG A 106 4.62 -8.91 2.49
N ILE A 107 4.63 -7.61 2.18
CA ILE A 107 5.16 -6.57 3.07
C ILE A 107 4.28 -6.49 4.33
N ALA A 108 2.96 -6.40 4.16
CA ALA A 108 2.01 -6.36 5.26
C ALA A 108 2.10 -7.60 6.15
N TYR A 109 2.26 -8.79 5.57
CA TYR A 109 2.44 -10.03 6.32
C TYR A 109 3.72 -10.01 7.17
N ARG A 110 4.83 -9.52 6.60
CA ARG A 110 6.10 -9.39 7.31
C ARG A 110 5.99 -8.40 8.48
N ASP A 111 5.34 -7.27 8.26
CA ASP A 111 5.15 -6.24 9.29
C ASP A 111 4.22 -6.75 10.40
N TYR A 112 3.18 -7.51 10.05
CA TYR A 112 2.30 -8.18 11.02
C TYR A 112 3.05 -9.19 11.90
N GLN A 113 3.90 -10.03 11.30
CA GLN A 113 4.72 -10.98 12.08
C GLN A 113 5.73 -10.26 12.98
N ALA A 114 6.36 -9.19 12.49
CA ALA A 114 7.28 -8.38 13.29
C ALA A 114 6.55 -7.70 14.48
N ALA A 115 5.34 -7.20 14.27
CA ALA A 115 4.51 -6.60 15.32
C ALA A 115 4.13 -7.64 16.40
N THR A 116 3.76 -8.85 15.98
CA THR A 116 3.41 -9.95 16.90
C THR A 116 4.60 -10.35 17.78
N LEU A 117 5.81 -10.43 17.20
CA LEU A 117 7.04 -10.72 17.96
C LEU A 117 7.39 -9.61 18.96
N ARG A 118 7.19 -8.34 18.59
CA ARG A 118 7.41 -7.19 19.50
C ARG A 118 6.47 -7.20 20.70
N MET A 119 5.21 -7.61 20.52
CA MET A 119 4.26 -7.75 21.64
C MET A 119 4.70 -8.84 22.63
N SER A 120 5.11 -10.00 22.11
CA SER A 120 5.61 -11.11 22.94
C SER A 120 6.85 -10.72 23.75
N LEU A 121 7.85 -10.07 23.12
CA LEU A 121 9.04 -9.54 23.80
C LEU A 121 8.72 -8.45 24.83
N GLY A 122 7.73 -7.60 24.56
CA GLY A 122 7.24 -6.60 25.50
C GLY A 122 6.76 -7.24 26.80
N ASP A 123 5.98 -8.32 26.71
CA ASP A 123 5.49 -9.04 27.89
C ASP A 123 6.63 -9.63 28.72
N TYR A 124 7.69 -10.16 28.08
CA TYR A 124 8.88 -10.65 28.80
C TYR A 124 9.68 -9.52 29.45
N TRP A 125 9.85 -8.39 28.76
CA TRP A 125 10.55 -7.22 29.30
C TRP A 125 9.81 -6.62 30.50
N PHE A 126 8.49 -6.43 30.40
CA PHE A 126 7.67 -5.94 31.52
C PHE A 126 7.64 -6.92 32.69
N LYS A 127 7.71 -8.23 32.44
CA LYS A 127 7.84 -9.24 33.49
C LYS A 127 9.20 -9.15 34.19
N GLY A 128 10.30 -9.04 33.43
CA GLY A 128 11.65 -8.87 33.99
C GLY A 128 11.85 -7.56 34.76
N VAL A 129 11.23 -6.46 34.32
CA VAL A 129 11.25 -5.19 35.07
C VAL A 129 10.46 -5.29 36.37
N ARG A 130 9.26 -5.89 36.32
CA ARG A 130 8.41 -6.08 37.50
C ARG A 130 9.07 -7.00 38.54
N ASP A 131 9.75 -8.05 38.10
CA ASP A 131 10.43 -8.99 39.01
C ASP A 131 11.68 -8.34 39.68
N ASN A 132 12.36 -7.41 39.01
CA ASN A 132 13.47 -6.65 39.62
C ASN A 132 13.01 -5.69 40.72
N PHE A 133 11.82 -5.10 40.60
CA PHE A 133 11.30 -4.15 41.60
C PHE A 133 10.69 -4.81 42.84
N GLN A 134 10.52 -6.14 42.87
CA GLN A 134 9.99 -6.86 44.05
C GLN A 134 11.09 -7.46 44.93
N HIS A 135 12.36 -7.36 44.52
CA HIS A 135 13.53 -7.86 45.25
C HIS A 135 14.37 -6.76 45.93
N GLU A 136 13.97 -5.48 45.82
CA GLU A 136 14.43 -4.36 46.67
C GLU A 136 13.44 -4.07 47.80
#